data_AF-A0A396GR92-F1
#
_entry.id   AF-A0A396GR92-F1
#
_cell.length_a   1.000
_cell.length_b   1.000
_cell.length_c   1.000
_cell.angle_alpha   90.00
_cell.angle_beta   90.00
_cell.angle_gamma   90.00
#
_symmetry.space_group_name_H-M   'P 1'
#
loop_
_entity.id
_entity.type
_entity.pdbx_description
1 polymer ?
#
loop_
_entity_poly.entity_id
_entity_poly.type
_entity_poly.pdbx_seq_one_letter_code
_entity_poly.pdbx_strand_id
1 'polypeptide(L)'
;MFALHATTGYGFLRNYKFRLHLLLNADREFVAQKSAPHRDFYKIRKVDTHIHHSACMNQKHLLRFIKSKLRKEPDEVVIFRDGKYMTLKEVFESLDLTGYDVNVDLLDVHAEKSAFHRFDKFNLKYNPCGQSRLREIFLKQDNLIQGRFLAEVTKQVLLDLEASKYQMAEYRISVYGRKQSEWDQLASWFVNNALYSKNAVWLIQLPRLYNIYRSMGIVTSFQNILDNVFIPLFEATVDPNCHPQLHLFLNQVRQSVYLCSLLFMLVCFGA
;
A
#
# COMPACT_ATOMS: atom_id res chain seq x y z
N MET A 1 -15.84 19.25 37.64
CA MET A 1 -14.67 20.12 37.82
C MET A 1 -13.34 19.54 37.30
N PHE A 2 -13.25 18.25 36.96
CA PHE A 2 -11.98 17.64 36.48
C PHE A 2 -11.78 17.55 34.95
N ALA A 3 -12.77 17.95 34.14
CA ALA A 3 -12.67 17.88 32.67
C ALA A 3 -12.08 19.15 32.00
N LEU A 4 -11.86 20.23 32.75
CA LEU A 4 -11.36 21.52 32.23
C LEU A 4 -9.83 21.70 32.32
N HIS A 5 -9.11 20.79 32.99
CA HIS A 5 -7.67 20.91 33.20
C HIS A 5 -6.80 20.20 32.14
N ALA A 6 -7.36 19.28 31.35
CA ALA A 6 -6.60 18.54 30.33
C ALA A 6 -6.47 19.31 29.00
N THR A 7 -7.41 20.20 28.70
CA THR A 7 -7.45 21.02 27.47
C THR A 7 -6.53 22.24 27.52
N THR A 8 -6.25 22.77 28.72
CA THR A 8 -5.36 23.93 28.91
C THR A 8 -3.87 23.56 28.77
N GLY A 9 -3.46 22.37 29.20
CA GLY A 9 -2.05 21.92 29.15
C GLY A 9 -1.51 21.71 27.74
N TYR A 10 -2.23 20.97 26.89
CA TYR A 10 -1.80 20.71 25.50
C TYR A 10 -1.85 21.97 24.63
N GLY A 11 -2.85 22.83 24.80
CA GLY A 11 -2.94 24.11 24.08
C GLY A 11 -1.80 25.07 24.44
N PHE A 12 -1.50 25.18 25.74
CA PHE A 12 -0.43 26.05 26.25
C PHE A 12 0.97 25.56 25.85
N LEU A 13 1.28 24.27 26.07
CA LEU A 13 2.59 23.69 25.73
C LEU A 13 2.86 23.63 24.22
N ARG A 14 1.86 23.25 23.41
CA ARG A 14 2.09 22.96 21.98
C ARG A 14 2.01 24.19 21.08
N ASN A 15 1.11 25.14 21.38
CA ASN A 15 0.89 26.28 20.48
C ASN A 15 1.49 27.58 21.02
N TYR A 16 1.24 27.93 22.28
CA TYR A 16 1.70 29.22 22.81
C TYR A 16 3.21 29.21 23.09
N LYS A 17 3.73 28.18 23.76
CA LYS A 17 5.18 28.07 23.99
C LYS A 17 5.96 27.91 22.68
N PHE A 18 5.46 27.12 21.72
CA PHE A 18 6.13 26.96 20.42
C PHE A 18 6.12 28.26 19.60
N ARG A 19 5.01 29.00 19.57
CA ARG A 19 4.95 30.32 18.91
C ARG A 19 5.90 31.32 19.56
N LEU A 20 5.93 31.37 20.90
CA LEU A 20 6.87 32.23 21.61
C LEU A 20 8.32 31.85 21.33
N HIS A 21 8.63 30.55 21.30
CA HIS A 21 9.95 30.03 20.92
C HIS A 21 10.34 30.47 19.51
N LEU A 22 9.44 30.34 18.54
CA LEU A 22 9.68 30.80 17.17
C LEU A 22 9.95 32.30 17.10
N LEU A 23 9.16 33.13 17.80
CA LEU A 23 9.37 34.58 17.83
C LEU A 23 10.73 34.97 18.43
N LEU A 24 11.24 34.21 19.40
CA LEU A 24 12.50 34.51 20.08
C LEU A 24 13.73 33.86 19.43
N ASN A 25 13.58 32.72 18.75
CA ASN A 25 14.70 31.88 18.32
C ASN A 25 14.75 31.57 16.82
N ALA A 26 13.77 31.96 16.00
CA ALA A 26 13.74 31.62 14.57
C ALA A 26 15.02 32.05 13.82
N ASP A 27 15.52 33.27 14.07
CA ASP A 27 16.75 33.75 13.43
C ASP A 27 17.98 32.95 13.86
N ARG A 28 18.03 32.53 15.13
CA ARG A 28 19.11 31.68 15.65
C ARG A 28 19.08 30.29 14.99
N GLU A 29 17.90 29.71 14.83
CA GLU A 29 17.72 28.43 14.13
C GLU A 29 18.10 28.55 12.64
N PHE A 30 17.74 29.65 11.99
CA PHE A 30 18.11 29.91 10.60
C PHE A 30 19.62 30.05 10.40
N VAL A 31 20.31 30.78 11.28
CA VAL A 31 21.78 30.89 11.24
C VAL A 31 22.43 29.53 11.53
N ALA A 32 21.89 28.75 12.48
CA ALA A 32 22.38 27.41 12.78
C ALA A 32 22.24 26.46 11.57
N GLN A 33 21.15 26.55 10.80
CA GLN A 33 20.99 25.78 9.56
C GLN A 33 22.03 26.16 8.51
N LYS A 34 22.37 27.45 8.37
CA LYS A 34 23.44 27.91 7.46
C LYS A 34 24.82 27.40 7.84
N SER A 35 25.05 27.11 9.12
CA SER A 35 26.34 26.56 9.59
C SER A 35 26.58 25.11 9.16
N ALA A 36 25.54 24.41 8.68
CA ALA A 36 25.61 23.05 8.14
C ALA A 36 25.55 23.08 6.60
N PRO A 37 26.66 23.37 5.90
CA PRO A 37 26.68 23.42 4.44
C PRO A 37 26.27 22.07 3.85
N HIS A 38 25.60 22.11 2.70
CA HIS A 38 25.12 20.94 1.98
C HIS A 38 24.08 20.06 2.71
N ARG A 39 23.47 20.53 3.80
CA ARG A 39 22.27 19.92 4.39
C ARG A 39 21.08 20.85 4.22
N ASP A 40 20.51 20.82 3.02
CA ASP A 40 19.28 21.53 2.69
C ASP A 40 18.08 20.57 2.66
N PHE A 41 16.89 21.13 2.43
CA PHE A 41 15.67 20.34 2.32
C PHE A 41 15.79 19.20 1.31
N TYR A 42 16.52 19.36 0.20
CA TYR A 42 16.63 18.33 -0.85
C TYR A 42 17.57 17.19 -0.46
N LYS A 43 18.54 17.43 0.42
CA LYS A 43 19.56 16.47 0.84
C LYS A 43 19.26 15.75 2.17
N ILE A 44 18.18 16.13 2.84
CA ILE A 44 17.70 15.41 4.03
C ILE A 44 16.90 14.18 3.59
N ARG A 45 17.22 13.02 4.18
CA ARG A 45 16.46 11.80 3.98
C ARG A 45 15.06 11.94 4.58
N LYS A 46 14.04 11.71 3.77
CA LYS A 46 12.63 11.78 4.12
C LYS A 46 12.01 10.43 3.87
N VAL A 47 11.22 9.97 4.83
CA VAL A 47 10.51 8.70 4.75
C VAL A 47 9.03 9.01 4.70
N ASP A 48 8.35 8.57 3.64
CA ASP A 48 6.89 8.50 3.67
C ASP A 48 6.47 7.25 4.44
N THR A 49 5.89 7.47 5.62
CA THR A 49 5.56 6.43 6.59
C THR A 49 4.14 5.88 6.42
N HIS A 50 3.33 6.42 5.50
CA HIS A 50 1.93 6.05 5.39
C HIS A 50 1.41 6.04 3.95
N ILE A 51 1.92 5.10 3.14
CA ILE A 51 1.43 4.87 1.77
C ILE A 51 0.79 3.49 1.65
N HIS A 52 -0.41 3.40 1.09
CA HIS A 52 -0.97 2.13 0.64
C HIS A 52 -0.36 1.77 -0.73
N HIS A 53 0.10 0.54 -0.91
CA HIS A 53 0.77 0.11 -2.14
C HIS A 53 -0.06 0.36 -3.41
N SER A 54 -1.37 0.09 -3.38
CA SER A 54 -2.27 0.36 -4.52
C SER A 54 -2.36 1.84 -4.92
N ALA A 55 -1.91 2.73 -4.03
CA ALA A 55 -1.93 4.19 -4.18
C ALA A 55 -0.53 4.79 -4.36
N CYS A 56 0.52 3.97 -4.50
CA CYS A 56 1.90 4.48 -4.58
C CYS A 56 2.19 5.22 -5.88
N MET A 57 1.37 5.01 -6.91
CA MET A 57 1.58 5.53 -8.25
C MET A 57 0.91 6.89 -8.42
N ASN A 58 1.57 7.78 -9.15
CA ASN A 58 0.93 9.00 -9.63
C ASN A 58 -0.15 8.64 -10.67
N GLN A 59 -1.31 9.29 -10.60
CA GLN A 59 -2.44 9.08 -11.53
C GLN A 59 -2.02 9.21 -13.00
N LYS A 60 -1.18 10.20 -13.34
CA LYS A 60 -0.67 10.39 -14.71
C LYS A 60 0.23 9.24 -15.16
N HIS A 61 1.01 8.68 -14.24
CA HIS A 61 1.87 7.54 -14.51
C HIS A 61 1.05 6.27 -14.74
N LEU A 62 0.06 6.00 -13.87
CA LEU A 62 -0.87 4.88 -14.02
C LEU A 62 -1.64 4.97 -15.34
N LEU A 63 -2.17 6.15 -15.69
CA LEU A 63 -2.87 6.35 -16.96
C LEU A 63 -1.97 6.04 -18.16
N ARG A 64 -0.74 6.55 -18.15
CA ARG A 64 0.25 6.29 -19.21
C ARG A 64 0.56 4.80 -19.32
N PHE A 65 0.65 4.10 -18.19
CA PHE A 65 0.87 2.66 -18.18
C PHE A 65 -0.29 1.89 -18.81
N ILE A 66 -1.53 2.18 -18.41
CA ILE A 66 -2.74 1.56 -18.97
C ILE A 66 -2.81 1.79 -20.49
N LYS A 67 -2.61 3.03 -20.96
CA LYS A 67 -2.58 3.36 -22.40
C LYS A 67 -1.45 2.64 -23.13
N SER A 68 -0.29 2.46 -22.50
CA SER A 68 0.80 1.69 -23.09
C SER A 68 0.46 0.21 -23.21
N LYS A 69 -0.22 -0.38 -22.23
CA LYS A 69 -0.60 -1.80 -22.26
C LYS A 69 -1.67 -2.10 -23.29
N LEU A 70 -2.69 -1.25 -23.37
CA LEU A 70 -3.73 -1.37 -24.40
C LEU A 70 -3.17 -1.31 -25.83
N ARG A 71 -2.10 -0.54 -26.07
CA ARG A 71 -1.46 -0.42 -27.39
C ARG A 71 -0.48 -1.55 -27.70
N LYS A 72 0.23 -2.08 -26.70
CA LYS A 72 1.28 -3.08 -26.91
C LYS A 72 0.78 -4.52 -26.81
N GLU A 73 -0.17 -4.77 -25.92
CA GLU A 73 -0.66 -6.11 -25.56
C GLU A 73 -2.20 -6.10 -25.48
N PRO A 74 -2.93 -5.75 -26.56
CA PRO A 74 -4.41 -5.67 -26.55
C PRO A 74 -5.09 -7.04 -26.42
N ASP A 75 -4.49 -8.08 -26.97
CA ASP A 75 -5.09 -9.42 -27.07
C ASP A 75 -4.81 -10.32 -25.85
N GLU A 76 -4.10 -9.78 -24.85
CA GLU A 76 -3.82 -10.48 -23.60
C GLU A 76 -5.12 -10.80 -22.85
N VAL A 77 -5.30 -12.04 -22.43
CA VAL A 77 -6.45 -12.47 -21.62
C VAL A 77 -6.24 -12.02 -20.17
N VAL A 78 -7.11 -11.11 -19.68
CA VAL A 78 -6.88 -10.42 -18.40
C VAL A 78 -7.93 -10.74 -17.33
N ILE A 79 -9.12 -11.18 -17.72
CA ILE A 79 -10.21 -11.46 -16.77
C ILE A 79 -11.09 -12.60 -17.28
N PHE A 80 -11.59 -13.41 -16.36
CA PHE A 80 -12.63 -14.41 -16.62
C PHE A 80 -13.92 -13.96 -15.94
N ARG A 81 -14.96 -13.68 -16.71
CA ARG A 81 -16.29 -13.32 -16.20
C ARG A 81 -17.38 -13.81 -17.13
N ASP A 82 -18.55 -14.07 -16.55
CA ASP A 82 -19.75 -14.45 -17.28
C ASP A 82 -19.52 -15.68 -18.19
N GLY A 83 -18.66 -16.61 -17.73
CA GLY A 83 -18.28 -17.83 -18.45
C GLY A 83 -17.30 -17.63 -19.59
N LYS A 84 -16.81 -16.40 -19.85
CA LYS A 84 -15.90 -16.07 -20.96
C LYS A 84 -14.58 -15.49 -20.45
N TYR A 85 -13.49 -15.91 -21.08
CA TYR A 85 -12.20 -15.22 -20.99
C TYR A 85 -12.23 -13.98 -21.89
N MET A 86 -11.98 -12.81 -21.31
CA MET A 86 -11.96 -11.54 -22.04
C MET A 86 -10.53 -11.03 -22.18
N THR A 87 -10.20 -10.53 -23.37
CA THR A 87 -8.94 -9.86 -23.63
C THR A 87 -8.95 -8.43 -23.10
N LEU A 88 -7.78 -7.80 -22.96
CA LEU A 88 -7.70 -6.42 -22.51
C LEU A 88 -8.52 -5.50 -23.42
N LYS A 89 -8.45 -5.70 -24.74
CA LYS A 89 -9.25 -4.97 -25.72
C LYS A 89 -10.76 -5.19 -25.51
N GLU A 90 -11.21 -6.45 -25.40
CA GLU A 90 -12.62 -6.76 -25.15
C GLU A 90 -13.14 -6.15 -23.84
N VAL A 91 -12.30 -6.08 -22.81
CA VAL A 91 -12.65 -5.41 -21.56
C VAL A 91 -12.91 -3.94 -21.82
N PHE A 92 -12.01 -3.21 -22.49
CA PHE A 92 -12.20 -1.79 -22.78
C PHE A 92 -13.42 -1.52 -23.68
N GLU A 93 -13.65 -2.37 -24.69
CA GLU A 93 -14.84 -2.30 -25.54
C GLU A 93 -16.13 -2.53 -24.74
N SER A 94 -16.14 -3.47 -23.80
CA SER A 94 -17.30 -3.70 -22.92
C SER A 94 -17.64 -2.55 -21.98
N LEU A 95 -16.67 -1.66 -21.75
CA LEU A 95 -16.84 -0.46 -20.93
C LEU A 95 -17.22 0.77 -21.76
N ASP A 96 -17.34 0.63 -23.08
CA ASP A 96 -17.52 1.73 -24.04
C ASP A 96 -16.44 2.82 -23.88
N LEU A 97 -15.21 2.38 -23.59
CA LEU A 97 -14.05 3.26 -23.39
C LEU A 97 -13.01 3.01 -24.49
N THR A 98 -12.69 4.04 -25.27
CA THR A 98 -11.53 3.99 -26.16
C THR A 98 -10.26 4.40 -25.42
N GLY A 99 -9.09 3.94 -25.89
CA GLY A 99 -7.79 4.30 -25.29
C GLY A 99 -7.49 5.81 -25.29
N TYR A 100 -8.18 6.59 -26.12
CA TYR A 100 -8.10 8.05 -26.12
C TYR A 100 -8.96 8.68 -25.03
N ASP A 101 -10.15 8.11 -24.78
CA ASP A 101 -11.13 8.61 -23.83
C ASP A 101 -10.74 8.39 -22.37
N VAL A 102 -9.87 7.41 -22.08
CA VAL A 102 -9.36 7.21 -20.72
C VAL A 102 -8.59 8.46 -20.27
N ASN A 103 -9.11 9.16 -19.27
CA ASN A 103 -8.53 10.37 -18.70
C ASN A 103 -8.33 10.21 -17.18
N VAL A 104 -7.65 11.19 -16.57
CA VAL A 104 -7.31 11.15 -15.14
C VAL A 104 -8.56 11.23 -14.25
N ASP A 105 -9.57 11.98 -14.69
CA ASP A 105 -10.82 12.19 -13.94
C ASP A 105 -11.71 10.94 -13.95
N LEU A 106 -11.70 10.17 -15.04
CA LEU A 106 -12.35 8.87 -15.14
C LEU A 106 -11.66 7.80 -14.27
N LEU A 107 -10.38 7.95 -13.93
CA LEU A 107 -9.69 6.97 -13.09
C LEU A 107 -10.08 7.06 -11.59
N ASP A 108 -10.83 8.07 -11.16
CA ASP A 108 -11.34 8.28 -9.78
C ASP A 108 -10.37 7.87 -8.64
N VAL A 109 -9.08 8.13 -8.81
CA VAL A 109 -7.99 7.74 -7.89
C VAL A 109 -7.64 8.88 -6.92
N HIS A 110 -8.64 9.60 -6.40
CA HIS A 110 -8.39 10.74 -5.51
C HIS A 110 -8.08 10.32 -4.07
N ALA A 111 -6.93 10.75 -3.53
CA ALA A 111 -6.65 10.65 -2.09
C ALA A 111 -7.30 11.83 -1.36
N GLU A 112 -8.16 11.59 -0.36
CA GLU A 112 -8.76 12.64 0.48
C GLU A 112 -8.49 12.36 1.95
N LYS A 113 -8.35 13.41 2.75
CA LYS A 113 -7.98 13.35 4.18
C LYS A 113 -8.91 12.49 5.04
N SER A 114 -10.14 12.22 4.60
CA SER A 114 -11.14 11.40 5.30
C SER A 114 -10.94 9.88 5.15
N ALA A 115 -10.05 9.42 4.27
CA ALA A 115 -9.77 7.99 4.02
C ALA A 115 -8.80 7.36 5.04
N PHE A 116 -8.22 8.15 5.94
CA PHE A 116 -7.13 7.74 6.85
C PHE A 116 -7.55 6.69 7.91
N HIS A 117 -8.86 6.46 8.12
CA HIS A 117 -9.36 5.57 9.17
C HIS A 117 -10.42 4.53 8.70
N ARG A 118 -10.83 4.55 7.43
CA ARG A 118 -11.95 3.73 6.93
C ARG A 118 -11.59 2.96 5.66
N PHE A 119 -11.24 1.70 5.85
CA PHE A 119 -10.80 0.79 4.79
C PHE A 119 -11.93 0.38 3.82
N ASP A 120 -13.17 0.37 4.29
CA ASP A 120 -14.41 0.28 3.51
C ASP A 120 -14.52 1.42 2.49
N LYS A 121 -14.29 2.67 2.92
CA LYS A 121 -14.24 3.84 2.02
C LYS A 121 -13.00 3.87 1.13
N PHE A 122 -11.87 3.31 1.57
CA PHE A 122 -10.66 3.17 0.75
C PHE A 122 -10.86 2.21 -0.44
N ASN A 123 -11.55 1.08 -0.23
CA ASN A 123 -11.82 0.11 -1.32
C ASN A 123 -12.77 0.63 -2.40
N LEU A 124 -13.74 1.45 -2.02
CA LEU A 124 -14.61 2.16 -2.97
C LEU A 124 -13.86 3.25 -3.76
N LYS A 125 -12.76 3.78 -3.20
CA LYS A 125 -12.02 4.95 -3.72
C LYS A 125 -10.81 4.63 -4.62
N TYR A 126 -10.30 3.39 -4.59
CA TYR A 126 -9.27 2.93 -5.54
C TYR A 126 -9.86 1.98 -6.56
N ASN A 127 -10.97 2.40 -7.16
CA ASN A 127 -11.68 1.66 -8.19
C ASN A 127 -11.60 2.47 -9.48
N PRO A 128 -10.56 2.29 -10.32
CA PRO A 128 -10.47 2.99 -11.61
C PRO A 128 -11.79 2.88 -12.37
N CYS A 129 -12.32 4.03 -12.80
CA CYS A 129 -13.61 4.17 -13.49
C CYS A 129 -14.85 3.81 -12.66
N GLY A 130 -14.75 3.73 -11.32
CA GLY A 130 -15.83 3.22 -10.48
C GLY A 130 -16.14 1.74 -10.78
N GLN A 131 -15.27 1.06 -11.51
CA GLN A 131 -15.57 -0.22 -12.14
C GLN A 131 -14.59 -1.30 -11.68
N SER A 132 -15.14 -2.28 -10.94
CA SER A 132 -14.37 -3.35 -10.30
C SER A 132 -13.38 -4.08 -11.23
N ARG A 133 -13.66 -4.09 -12.54
CA ARG A 133 -12.88 -4.79 -13.57
C ARG A 133 -11.47 -4.22 -13.77
N LEU A 134 -11.33 -2.91 -14.00
CA LEU A 134 -10.01 -2.29 -14.21
C LEU A 134 -9.16 -2.33 -12.95
N ARG A 135 -9.81 -2.22 -11.77
CA ARG A 135 -9.15 -2.35 -10.48
C ARG A 135 -8.54 -3.74 -10.30
N GLU A 136 -9.31 -4.77 -10.63
CA GLU A 136 -8.88 -6.15 -10.53
C GLU A 136 -7.70 -6.46 -11.44
N ILE A 137 -7.72 -5.93 -12.67
CA ILE A 137 -6.66 -6.16 -13.66
C ILE A 137 -5.36 -5.41 -13.29
N PHE A 138 -5.45 -4.12 -12.95
CA PHE A 138 -4.27 -3.26 -12.81
C PHE A 138 -3.80 -3.04 -11.37
N LEU A 139 -4.69 -3.14 -10.37
CA LEU A 139 -4.42 -2.73 -8.99
C LEU A 139 -4.56 -3.85 -7.96
N LYS A 140 -4.82 -5.10 -8.39
CA LYS A 140 -4.78 -6.28 -7.52
C LYS A 140 -3.68 -7.25 -7.94
N GLN A 141 -3.09 -7.91 -6.94
CA GLN A 141 -2.09 -8.97 -7.13
C GLN A 141 -2.75 -10.35 -7.35
N ASP A 142 -3.86 -10.60 -6.64
CA ASP A 142 -4.69 -11.79 -6.81
C ASP A 142 -5.70 -11.55 -7.96
N ASN A 143 -5.30 -11.94 -9.17
CA ASN A 143 -6.12 -11.88 -10.39
C ASN A 143 -5.67 -12.97 -11.40
N LEU A 144 -6.36 -13.06 -12.55
CA LEU A 144 -6.11 -14.09 -13.56
C LEU A 144 -4.66 -14.10 -14.09
N ILE A 145 -4.07 -12.91 -14.25
CA ILE A 145 -2.70 -12.72 -14.73
C ILE A 145 -1.66 -12.69 -13.59
N GLN A 146 -2.04 -13.19 -12.40
CA GLN A 146 -1.19 -13.29 -11.21
C GLN A 146 -0.49 -11.97 -10.86
N GLY A 147 -1.20 -10.84 -11.02
CA GLY A 147 -0.69 -9.53 -10.65
C GLY A 147 0.45 -9.00 -11.51
N ARG A 148 0.67 -9.55 -12.72
CA ARG A 148 1.74 -9.12 -13.65
C ARG A 148 1.78 -7.62 -13.87
N PHE A 149 0.63 -7.02 -14.19
CA PHE A 149 0.56 -5.58 -14.44
C PHE A 149 0.86 -4.75 -13.18
N LEU A 150 0.33 -5.12 -12.02
CA LEU A 150 0.61 -4.44 -10.78
C LEU A 150 2.11 -4.51 -10.44
N ALA A 151 2.74 -5.66 -10.64
CA ALA A 151 4.18 -5.83 -10.43
C ALA A 151 5.01 -4.96 -11.39
N GLU A 152 4.65 -4.91 -12.67
CA GLU A 152 5.34 -4.07 -13.65
C GLU A 152 5.29 -2.58 -13.31
N VAL A 153 4.12 -2.06 -12.89
CA VAL A 153 4.03 -0.64 -12.48
C VAL A 153 4.79 -0.41 -11.19
N THR A 154 4.68 -1.34 -10.24
CA THR A 154 5.42 -1.25 -8.97
C THR A 154 6.93 -1.16 -9.21
N LYS A 155 7.48 -1.97 -10.13
CA LYS A 155 8.89 -1.87 -10.53
C LYS A 155 9.26 -0.48 -11.04
N GLN A 156 8.42 0.13 -11.88
CA GLN A 156 8.67 1.49 -12.38
C GLN A 156 8.71 2.50 -11.23
N VAL A 157 7.77 2.40 -10.27
CA VAL A 157 7.75 3.27 -9.08
C VAL A 157 8.98 3.07 -8.20
N LEU A 158 9.40 1.82 -7.98
CA LEU A 158 10.59 1.51 -7.19
C LEU A 158 11.86 2.05 -7.85
N LEU A 159 11.99 1.94 -9.18
CA LEU A 159 13.12 2.50 -9.92
C LEU A 159 13.19 4.03 -9.79
N ASP A 160 12.05 4.72 -9.90
CA ASP A 160 11.97 6.17 -9.70
C ASP A 160 12.32 6.57 -8.25
N LEU A 161 11.94 5.74 -7.27
CA LEU A 161 12.27 5.93 -5.86
C LEU A 161 13.78 5.72 -5.60
N GLU A 162 14.42 4.76 -6.27
CA GLU A 162 15.87 4.53 -6.17
C GLU A 162 16.70 5.63 -6.81
N ALA A 163 16.23 6.21 -7.92
CA ALA A 163 16.82 7.40 -8.51
C ALA A 163 16.79 8.60 -7.53
N SER A 164 15.78 8.63 -6.65
CA SER A 164 15.61 9.65 -5.62
C SER A 164 16.36 9.31 -4.32
N LYS A 165 17.68 9.54 -4.27
CA LYS A 165 18.58 9.17 -3.14
C LYS A 165 18.07 9.48 -1.72
N TYR A 166 17.30 10.56 -1.54
CA TYR A 166 16.85 11.04 -0.23
C TYR A 166 15.39 10.74 0.07
N GLN A 167 14.67 10.07 -0.83
CA GLN A 167 13.28 9.69 -0.62
C GLN A 167 13.21 8.20 -0.31
N MET A 168 12.50 7.88 0.76
CA MET A 168 12.25 6.52 1.20
C MET A 168 10.74 6.35 1.39
N ALA A 169 10.23 5.13 1.27
CA ALA A 169 8.81 4.84 1.43
C ALA A 169 8.58 3.59 2.27
N GLU A 170 7.54 3.62 3.10
CA GLU A 170 6.99 2.47 3.80
C GLU A 170 5.63 2.12 3.18
N TYR A 171 5.64 1.14 2.27
CA TYR A 171 4.45 0.70 1.55
C TYR A 171 3.66 -0.33 2.35
N ARG A 172 2.34 -0.13 2.43
CA ARG A 172 1.43 -1.09 3.05
C ARG A 172 0.77 -1.99 2.04
N ILE A 173 0.95 -3.30 2.20
CA ILE A 173 0.23 -4.34 1.48
C ILE A 173 -0.80 -4.95 2.41
N SER A 174 -2.02 -5.17 1.91
CA SER A 174 -3.10 -5.75 2.71
C SER A 174 -3.13 -7.27 2.58
N VAL A 175 -3.21 -7.97 3.71
CA VAL A 175 -3.57 -9.38 3.83
C VAL A 175 -4.93 -9.44 4.52
N TYR A 176 -5.91 -10.11 3.91
CA TYR A 176 -7.30 -10.14 4.36
C TYR A 176 -7.58 -11.26 5.35
N GLY A 177 -6.78 -12.35 5.34
CA GLY A 177 -6.96 -13.49 6.24
C GLY A 177 -8.18 -14.33 5.89
N ARG A 178 -8.57 -14.37 4.60
CA ARG A 178 -9.71 -15.19 4.13
C ARG A 178 -9.32 -16.65 3.94
N LYS A 179 -8.06 -16.91 3.60
CA LYS A 179 -7.48 -18.23 3.36
C LYS A 179 -6.03 -18.23 3.84
N GLN A 180 -5.51 -19.36 4.32
CA GLN A 180 -4.08 -19.51 4.69
C GLN A 180 -3.14 -19.30 3.50
N SER A 181 -3.54 -19.74 2.30
CA SER A 181 -2.75 -19.62 1.07
C SER A 181 -2.46 -18.18 0.63
N GLU A 182 -3.09 -17.18 1.23
CA GLU A 182 -2.94 -15.77 0.87
C GLU A 182 -1.49 -15.28 1.09
N TRP A 183 -0.82 -15.78 2.13
CA TRP A 183 0.58 -15.45 2.41
C TRP A 183 1.52 -16.00 1.34
N ASP A 184 1.37 -17.26 0.98
CA ASP A 184 2.20 -17.90 -0.06
C ASP A 184 1.99 -17.22 -1.41
N GLN A 185 0.73 -16.96 -1.79
CA GLN A 185 0.42 -16.26 -3.03
C GLN A 185 1.08 -14.88 -3.08
N LEU A 186 0.99 -14.11 -1.98
CA LEU A 186 1.62 -12.80 -1.91
C LEU A 186 3.15 -12.89 -1.97
N ALA A 187 3.74 -13.84 -1.25
CA ALA A 187 5.18 -14.06 -1.24
C ALA A 187 5.72 -14.50 -2.61
N SER A 188 5.03 -15.45 -3.26
CA SER A 188 5.33 -15.87 -4.63
C SER A 188 5.26 -14.69 -5.59
N TRP A 189 4.19 -13.89 -5.53
CA TRP A 189 4.06 -12.69 -6.36
C TRP A 189 5.22 -11.73 -6.14
N PHE A 190 5.62 -11.49 -4.90
CA PHE A 190 6.69 -10.56 -4.56
C PHE A 190 8.07 -11.04 -5.05
N VAL A 191 8.40 -12.31 -4.79
CA VAL A 191 9.70 -12.93 -5.10
C VAL A 191 9.84 -13.15 -6.60
N ASN A 192 8.83 -13.72 -7.26
CA ASN A 192 8.87 -13.99 -8.71
C ASN A 192 8.98 -12.69 -9.51
N ASN A 193 8.41 -11.60 -9.00
CA ASN A 193 8.55 -10.29 -9.60
C ASN A 193 9.75 -9.49 -9.07
N ALA A 194 10.56 -9.98 -8.14
CA ALA A 194 11.72 -9.26 -7.59
C ALA A 194 11.40 -7.81 -7.17
N LEU A 195 10.33 -7.61 -6.39
CA LEU A 195 9.84 -6.28 -5.98
C LEU A 195 10.61 -5.70 -4.78
N TYR A 196 11.93 -5.83 -4.80
CA TYR A 196 12.83 -5.31 -3.77
C TYR A 196 13.35 -3.91 -4.15
N SER A 197 13.54 -3.06 -3.16
CA SER A 197 14.26 -1.81 -3.30
C SER A 197 14.98 -1.44 -2.01
N LYS A 198 16.14 -0.78 -2.11
CA LYS A 198 16.86 -0.24 -0.93
C LYS A 198 16.11 0.92 -0.28
N ASN A 199 15.26 1.62 -1.04
CA ASN A 199 14.58 2.81 -0.58
C ASN A 199 13.13 2.54 -0.12
N ALA A 200 12.63 1.31 -0.30
CA ALA A 200 11.28 0.92 0.08
C ALA A 200 11.29 -0.20 1.12
N VAL A 201 10.42 -0.07 2.12
CA VAL A 201 10.13 -1.12 3.09
C VAL A 201 8.65 -1.47 2.98
N TRP A 202 8.34 -2.74 3.18
CA TRP A 202 6.98 -3.25 3.11
C TRP A 202 6.43 -3.51 4.50
N LEU A 203 5.16 -3.16 4.69
CA LEU A 203 4.41 -3.32 5.92
C LEU A 203 3.14 -4.11 5.61
N ILE A 204 2.81 -5.06 6.47
CA ILE A 204 1.59 -5.85 6.31
C ILE A 204 0.47 -5.16 7.06
N GLN A 205 -0.63 -4.93 6.34
CA GLN A 205 -1.85 -4.35 6.85
C GLN A 205 -2.94 -5.42 6.93
N LEU A 206 -3.60 -5.53 8.08
CA LEU A 206 -4.74 -6.41 8.28
C LEU A 206 -6.04 -5.58 8.37
N PRO A 207 -6.91 -5.63 7.35
CA PRO A 207 -8.21 -4.97 7.39
C PRO A 207 -9.16 -5.65 8.38
N ARG A 208 -9.81 -4.87 9.24
CA ARG A 208 -10.77 -5.37 10.24
C ARG A 208 -12.16 -5.58 9.62
N LEU A 209 -12.29 -6.55 8.73
CA LEU A 209 -13.51 -6.84 7.96
C LEU A 209 -14.23 -8.13 8.39
N TYR A 210 -13.97 -8.63 9.60
CA TYR A 210 -14.54 -9.88 10.13
C TYR A 210 -16.06 -9.96 9.97
N ASN A 211 -16.79 -8.90 10.32
CA ASN A 211 -18.26 -8.89 10.25
C ASN A 211 -18.78 -9.16 8.83
N ILE A 212 -18.08 -8.66 7.81
CA ILE A 212 -18.43 -8.86 6.39
C ILE A 212 -18.15 -10.30 5.98
N TYR A 213 -16.99 -10.84 6.35
CA TYR A 213 -16.63 -12.22 6.02
C TYR A 213 -17.51 -13.24 6.72
N ARG A 214 -17.96 -12.93 7.94
CA ARG A 214 -18.93 -13.75 8.67
C ARG A 214 -20.30 -13.72 7.99
N SER A 215 -20.80 -12.55 7.55
CA SER A 215 -22.08 -12.47 6.83
C SER A 215 -22.04 -13.16 5.47
N MET A 216 -20.87 -13.22 4.82
CA MET A 216 -20.67 -13.96 3.55
C MET A 216 -20.47 -15.46 3.75
N GLY A 217 -20.41 -15.96 4.99
CA GLY A 217 -20.16 -17.38 5.28
C GLY A 217 -18.73 -17.86 4.98
N ILE A 218 -17.79 -16.94 4.73
CA ILE A 218 -16.38 -17.28 4.43
C ILE A 218 -15.65 -17.74 5.70
N VAL A 219 -15.98 -17.14 6.84
CA VAL A 219 -15.41 -17.49 8.16
C VAL A 219 -16.52 -17.72 9.17
N THR A 220 -16.37 -18.71 10.04
CA THR A 220 -17.36 -19.03 11.07
C THR A 220 -17.06 -18.29 12.38
N SER A 221 -15.78 -18.17 12.72
CA SER A 221 -15.27 -17.56 13.95
C SER A 221 -14.12 -16.59 13.69
N PHE A 222 -13.84 -15.69 14.63
CA PHE A 222 -12.69 -14.79 14.51
C PHE A 222 -11.36 -15.56 14.57
N GLN A 223 -11.34 -16.72 15.24
CA GLN A 223 -10.19 -17.62 15.29
C GLN A 223 -9.72 -18.01 13.89
N ASN A 224 -10.64 -18.24 12.93
CA ASN A 224 -10.24 -18.58 11.57
C ASN A 224 -9.40 -17.49 10.90
N ILE A 225 -9.67 -16.20 11.17
CA ILE A 225 -8.85 -15.11 10.64
C ILE A 225 -7.46 -15.12 11.30
N LEU A 226 -7.41 -15.33 12.62
CA LEU A 226 -6.14 -15.44 13.34
C LEU A 226 -5.31 -16.62 12.81
N ASP A 227 -5.93 -17.78 12.62
CA ASP A 227 -5.31 -18.98 12.07
C ASP A 227 -4.77 -18.69 10.66
N ASN A 228 -5.60 -18.11 9.79
CA ASN A 228 -5.22 -17.78 8.42
C ASN A 228 -4.05 -16.80 8.32
N VAL A 229 -3.90 -15.92 9.31
CA VAL A 229 -2.86 -14.89 9.31
C VAL A 229 -1.59 -15.37 10.02
N PHE A 230 -1.70 -15.98 11.19
CA PHE A 230 -0.56 -16.25 12.05
C PHE A 230 0.03 -17.64 11.87
N ILE A 231 -0.75 -18.67 11.52
CA ILE A 231 -0.21 -20.03 11.34
C ILE A 231 0.85 -20.08 10.23
N PRO A 232 0.61 -19.55 9.00
CA PRO A 232 1.62 -19.59 7.94
C PRO A 232 2.90 -18.83 8.30
N LEU A 233 2.78 -17.77 9.11
CA LEU A 233 3.93 -17.03 9.62
C LEU A 233 4.74 -17.85 10.60
N PHE A 234 4.09 -18.53 11.54
CA PHE A 234 4.76 -19.39 12.51
C PHE A 234 5.40 -20.61 11.83
N GLU A 235 4.71 -21.24 10.90
CA GLU A 235 5.26 -22.36 10.10
C GLU A 235 6.52 -21.93 9.36
N ALA A 236 6.51 -20.78 8.69
CA ALA A 236 7.68 -20.24 7.99
C ALA A 236 8.83 -19.83 8.92
N THR A 237 8.56 -19.50 10.18
CA THR A 237 9.60 -19.20 11.17
C THR A 237 10.22 -20.45 11.79
N VAL A 238 9.43 -21.52 11.97
CA VAL A 238 9.90 -22.78 12.56
C VAL A 238 10.65 -23.60 11.52
N ASP A 239 10.10 -23.75 10.32
CA ASP A 239 10.76 -24.41 9.19
C ASP A 239 10.70 -23.53 7.92
N PRO A 240 11.80 -22.83 7.58
CA PRO A 240 11.89 -22.03 6.37
C PRO A 240 11.66 -22.82 5.08
N ASN A 241 11.84 -24.16 5.08
CA ASN A 241 11.68 -24.99 3.89
C ASN A 241 10.21 -25.28 3.56
N CYS A 242 9.31 -25.20 4.55
CA CYS A 242 7.87 -25.33 4.31
C CYS A 242 7.34 -24.19 3.44
N HIS A 243 7.86 -22.97 3.64
CA HIS A 243 7.46 -21.77 2.90
C HIS A 243 8.68 -20.94 2.46
N PRO A 244 9.46 -21.41 1.46
CA PRO A 244 10.75 -20.80 1.12
C PRO A 244 10.60 -19.38 0.57
N GLN A 245 9.57 -19.13 -0.24
CA GLN A 245 9.30 -17.79 -0.80
C GLN A 245 8.76 -16.84 0.28
N LEU A 246 7.95 -17.33 1.20
CA LEU A 246 7.46 -16.55 2.34
C LEU A 246 8.61 -16.14 3.26
N HIS A 247 9.55 -17.04 3.53
CA HIS A 247 10.75 -16.73 4.31
C HIS A 247 11.57 -15.60 3.66
N LEU A 248 11.82 -15.68 2.35
CA LEU A 248 12.52 -14.62 1.61
C LEU A 248 11.76 -13.28 1.64
N PHE A 249 10.44 -13.33 1.52
CA PHE A 249 9.58 -12.15 1.62
C PHE A 249 9.65 -11.52 3.02
N LEU A 250 9.56 -12.33 4.08
CA LEU A 250 9.61 -11.86 5.47
C LEU A 250 10.97 -11.25 5.84
N ASN A 251 12.07 -11.68 5.23
CA ASN A 251 13.38 -11.04 5.40
C ASN A 251 13.43 -9.61 4.80
N GLN A 252 12.53 -9.30 3.86
CA GLN A 252 12.43 -7.97 3.22
C GLN A 252 11.36 -7.08 3.87
N VAL A 253 10.33 -7.68 4.46
CA VAL A 253 9.27 -6.98 5.19
C VAL A 253 9.79 -6.62 6.58
N ARG A 254 9.71 -5.36 7.00
CA ARG A 254 9.98 -5.02 8.40
C ARG A 254 8.85 -5.65 9.23
N GLN A 255 9.18 -6.47 10.23
CA GLN A 255 8.26 -7.29 11.06
C GLN A 255 7.25 -6.48 11.92
N SER A 256 6.77 -5.34 11.45
CA SER A 256 5.68 -4.59 12.06
C SER A 256 4.38 -4.93 11.34
N VAL A 257 3.51 -5.72 11.99
CA VAL A 257 2.16 -6.03 11.49
C VAL A 257 1.21 -4.93 11.95
N TYR A 258 0.69 -4.14 11.02
CA TYR A 258 -0.25 -3.07 11.32
C TYR A 258 -1.68 -3.59 11.19
N LEU A 259 -2.36 -3.78 12.33
CA LEU A 259 -3.82 -3.79 12.32
C LEU A 259 -4.27 -2.36 12.03
N CYS A 260 -5.16 -2.17 11.06
CA CYS A 260 -5.62 -0.84 10.65
C CYS A 260 -6.35 -0.14 11.83
N SER A 261 -5.59 0.56 12.69
CA SER A 261 -5.89 1.36 13.90
C SER A 261 -5.04 1.04 15.15
N LEU A 262 -4.22 -0.02 15.18
CA LEU A 262 -3.37 -0.39 16.30
C LEU A 262 -2.01 -0.90 15.80
N LEU A 263 -0.94 -0.29 16.31
CA LEU A 263 0.43 -0.74 16.13
C LEU A 263 0.59 -2.04 16.93
N PHE A 264 0.52 -3.21 16.27
CA PHE A 264 1.10 -4.43 16.83
C PHE A 264 2.56 -4.48 16.37
N MET A 265 3.44 -3.85 17.15
CA MET A 265 4.86 -4.15 17.04
C MET A 265 5.08 -5.55 17.59
N LEU A 266 5.10 -6.54 16.70
CA LEU A 266 5.78 -7.82 16.97
C LEU A 266 7.28 -7.54 16.88
N VAL A 267 7.83 -6.92 17.93
CA VAL A 267 9.28 -6.92 18.16
C VAL A 267 9.61 -8.28 18.77
N CYS A 268 9.94 -9.23 17.90
CA CYS A 268 10.69 -10.46 18.10
C CYS A 268 10.86 -10.93 16.64
N PHE A 269 12.04 -10.92 16.03
CA PHE A 269 13.11 -11.86 16.30
C PHE A 269 14.46 -11.30 15.83
N GLY A 270 15.41 -11.22 16.77
CA GLY A 270 16.83 -11.12 16.50
C GLY A 270 17.54 -11.98 17.54
N ALA A 271 18.03 -13.14 17.10
CA ALA A 271 19.19 -13.79 17.70
C ALA A 271 20.42 -13.34 16.90
#